data_AF-A0A2S9YF85-F1
#
_entry.id   AF-A0A2S9YF85-F1
#
_cell.length_a   1.000
_cell.length_b   1.000
_cell.length_c   1.000
_cell.angle_alpha   90.00
_cell.angle_beta   90.00
_cell.angle_gamma   90.00
#
_symmetry.space_group_name_H-M   'P 1'
#
loop_
_entity.id
_entity.type
_entity.pdbx_description
1 polymer ?
#
loop_
_entity_poly.entity_id
_entity_poly.type
_entity_poly.pdbx_seq_one_letter_code
_entity_poly.pdbx_strand_id
1 'polypeptide(L)'
;MTDAGQRRARRTWYREPLIQFAAIGLALLGGARLVGLAEPRATIVVSDDTLARLEADLTRSLGRAPTEAELDASLRAWADDEMLYREARARGLDRSDPIIRRRLTQKMQFLLEDTAGVEAMDELRDRYEVVIEEPR
;
A
#
# COMPACT_ATOMS: atom_id res chain seq x y z
N MET A 1 5.26 -63.97 -26.01
CA MET A 1 4.31 -64.02 -24.86
C MET A 1 5.17 -64.37 -23.66
N THR A 2 5.59 -63.46 -22.79
CA THR A 2 4.79 -62.49 -22.04
C THR A 2 5.65 -61.34 -21.52
N ASP A 3 5.06 -60.15 -21.67
CA ASP A 3 5.26 -58.92 -20.93
C ASP A 3 5.48 -59.15 -19.42
N ALA A 4 6.68 -58.86 -18.92
CA ALA A 4 6.97 -58.90 -17.48
C ALA A 4 7.97 -57.82 -17.00
N GLY A 5 8.34 -56.86 -17.86
CA GLY A 5 9.34 -55.84 -17.54
C GLY A 5 8.78 -54.52 -17.00
N GLN A 6 7.51 -54.21 -17.26
CA GLN A 6 7.00 -52.83 -17.10
C GLN A 6 6.37 -52.52 -15.74
N ARG A 7 6.24 -53.49 -14.83
CA ARG A 7 5.42 -53.33 -13.60
C ARG A 7 6.14 -52.76 -12.38
N ARG A 8 7.47 -52.55 -12.38
CA ARG A 8 8.19 -52.03 -11.19
C ARG A 8 8.48 -50.53 -11.18
N ALA A 9 8.34 -49.83 -12.30
CA ALA A 9 8.69 -48.40 -12.37
C ALA A 9 7.68 -47.46 -11.69
N ARG A 10 6.50 -47.95 -11.26
CA ARG A 10 5.40 -47.09 -10.78
C ARG A 10 5.42 -46.82 -9.27
N ARG A 11 6.36 -47.37 -8.47
CA ARG A 11 6.22 -47.40 -7.01
C ARG A 11 7.27 -46.65 -6.19
N THR A 12 8.20 -45.96 -6.82
CA THR A 12 9.31 -45.30 -6.10
C THR A 12 9.47 -43.82 -6.36
N TRP A 13 8.55 -43.20 -7.12
CA TRP A 13 8.65 -41.78 -7.48
C TRP A 13 8.77 -40.87 -6.25
N TYR A 14 8.06 -41.19 -5.15
CA TYR A 14 8.13 -40.45 -3.89
C TYR A 14 9.41 -40.65 -3.05
N ARG A 15 10.29 -41.58 -3.43
CA ARG A 15 11.61 -41.79 -2.78
C ARG A 15 12.76 -41.15 -3.55
N GLU A 16 12.50 -40.55 -4.70
CA GLU A 16 13.55 -39.79 -5.38
C GLU A 16 13.80 -38.48 -4.60
N PRO A 17 15.06 -38.19 -4.24
CA PRO A 17 15.41 -36.93 -3.57
C PRO A 17 14.92 -35.70 -4.36
N LEU A 18 14.89 -35.81 -5.68
CA LEU A 18 14.44 -34.76 -6.59
C LEU A 18 12.94 -34.43 -6.41
N ILE A 19 12.10 -35.45 -6.23
CA ILE A 19 10.64 -35.30 -6.05
C ILE A 19 10.34 -34.67 -4.70
N GLN A 20 11.07 -35.07 -3.65
CA GLN A 20 10.93 -34.50 -2.32
C GLN A 20 11.35 -33.02 -2.32
N PHE A 21 12.48 -32.70 -2.96
CA PHE A 21 12.92 -31.32 -3.14
C PHE A 21 11.88 -30.48 -3.90
N ALA A 22 11.35 -31.00 -5.01
CA ALA A 22 10.32 -30.33 -5.79
C ALA A 22 9.02 -30.10 -4.99
N ALA A 23 8.57 -31.10 -4.23
CA ALA A 23 7.37 -31.00 -3.40
C ALA A 23 7.53 -30.00 -2.25
N ILE A 24 8.69 -30.00 -1.57
CA ILE A 24 9.02 -29.02 -0.53
C ILE A 24 9.10 -27.62 -1.14
N GLY A 25 9.76 -27.46 -2.29
CA GLY A 25 9.81 -26.20 -3.01
C GLY A 25 8.42 -25.68 -3.39
N LEU A 26 7.55 -26.54 -3.89
CA LEU A 26 6.17 -26.20 -4.23
C LEU A 26 5.36 -25.79 -2.98
N ALA A 27 5.53 -26.53 -1.88
CA ALA A 27 4.88 -26.23 -0.61
C ALA A 27 5.34 -24.88 -0.03
N LEU A 28 6.64 -24.57 -0.11
CA LEU A 28 7.19 -23.29 0.31
C LEU A 28 6.69 -22.14 -0.58
N LEU A 29 6.69 -22.32 -1.92
CA LEU A 29 6.21 -21.31 -2.86
C LEU A 29 4.71 -21.04 -2.69
N GLY A 30 3.92 -22.11 -2.49
CA GLY A 30 2.47 -22.03 -2.25
C GLY A 30 2.14 -21.40 -0.90
N GLY A 31 2.85 -21.81 0.15
CA GLY A 31 2.73 -21.21 1.49
C GLY A 31 3.08 -19.73 1.50
N ALA A 32 4.15 -19.33 0.80
CA ALA A 32 4.55 -17.93 0.67
C ALA A 32 3.45 -17.07 0.04
N ARG A 33 2.72 -17.59 -0.96
CA ARG A 33 1.58 -16.89 -1.57
C ARG A 33 0.39 -16.77 -0.63
N LEU A 34 0.10 -17.80 0.16
CA LEU A 34 -1.01 -17.80 1.13
C LEU A 34 -0.77 -16.85 2.31
N VAL A 35 0.49 -16.65 2.70
CA VAL A 35 0.88 -15.75 3.79
C VAL A 35 1.12 -14.31 3.28
N GLY A 36 0.91 -14.04 1.99
CA GLY A 36 1.13 -12.72 1.40
C GLY A 36 2.60 -12.31 1.26
N LEU A 37 3.55 -13.25 1.36
CA LEU A 37 4.98 -12.96 1.17
C LEU A 37 5.34 -12.64 -0.30
N ALA A 38 4.44 -12.96 -1.23
CA ALA A 38 4.57 -12.65 -2.65
C ALA A 38 3.56 -11.56 -3.04
N GLU A 39 3.83 -10.32 -2.66
CA GLU A 39 3.02 -9.17 -3.04
C GLU A 39 3.14 -8.90 -4.56
N PRO A 40 2.03 -8.82 -5.30
CA PRO A 40 2.03 -8.36 -6.69
C PRO A 40 2.70 -6.99 -6.80
N ARG A 41 3.39 -6.71 -7.92
CA ARG A 41 3.96 -5.39 -8.15
C ARG A 41 2.84 -4.35 -8.18
N ALA A 42 2.79 -3.48 -7.18
CA ALA A 42 1.79 -2.42 -7.09
C ALA A 42 2.00 -1.42 -8.24
N THR A 43 0.92 -1.04 -8.92
CA THR A 43 0.93 -0.01 -9.96
C THR A 43 0.54 1.33 -9.37
N ILE A 44 1.33 2.36 -9.67
CA ILE A 44 1.00 3.75 -9.36
C ILE A 44 0.38 4.34 -10.62
N VAL A 45 -0.90 4.70 -10.53
CA VAL A 45 -1.62 5.36 -11.62
C VAL A 45 -1.61 6.85 -11.34
N VAL A 46 -1.05 7.62 -12.27
CA VAL A 46 -1.13 9.09 -12.24
C VAL A 46 -2.45 9.48 -12.87
N SER A 47 -3.30 10.19 -12.12
CA SER A 47 -4.56 10.72 -12.64
C SER A 47 -4.34 12.03 -13.39
N ASP A 48 -5.25 12.38 -14.31
CA ASP A 48 -5.22 13.66 -15.01
C ASP A 48 -5.27 14.86 -14.03
N ASP A 49 -6.03 14.72 -12.93
CA ASP A 49 -6.08 15.73 -11.86
C ASP A 49 -4.72 15.89 -11.17
N THR A 50 -4.00 14.79 -10.95
CA THR A 50 -2.64 14.83 -10.37
C THR A 50 -1.70 15.56 -11.31
N LEU A 51 -1.75 15.23 -12.60
CA LEU A 51 -0.90 15.86 -13.62
C LEU A 51 -1.15 17.37 -13.69
N ALA A 52 -2.42 17.79 -13.74
CA ALA A 52 -2.81 19.20 -13.77
C ALA A 52 -2.35 19.95 -12.51
N ARG A 53 -2.41 19.32 -11.33
CA ARG A 53 -1.90 19.90 -10.08
C ARG A 53 -0.39 20.09 -10.10
N LEU A 54 0.36 19.07 -10.54
CA LEU A 54 1.82 19.17 -10.64
C LEU A 54 2.25 20.27 -11.61
N GLU A 55 1.57 20.38 -12.76
CA GLU A 55 1.82 21.44 -13.73
C GLU A 55 1.51 22.84 -13.15
N ALA A 56 0.38 22.99 -12.44
CA ALA A 56 -0.01 24.24 -11.80
C ALA A 56 0.97 24.65 -10.69
N ASP A 57 1.43 23.69 -9.88
CA ASP A 57 2.39 23.94 -8.81
C ASP A 57 3.77 24.33 -9.36
N LEU A 58 4.26 23.62 -10.39
CA LEU A 58 5.49 23.99 -11.10
C LEU A 58 5.36 25.37 -11.74
N THR A 59 4.24 25.66 -12.39
CA THR A 59 4.01 26.96 -13.03
C THR A 59 4.05 28.09 -12.00
N ARG A 60 3.45 27.87 -10.82
CA ARG A 60 3.48 28.84 -9.71
C ARG A 60 4.91 29.03 -9.16
N SER A 61 5.68 27.96 -9.05
CA SER A 61 7.06 28.00 -8.56
C SER A 61 8.05 28.63 -9.56
N LEU A 62 7.88 28.36 -10.85
CA LEU A 62 8.78 28.82 -11.91
C LEU A 62 8.38 30.19 -12.48
N GLY A 63 7.12 30.60 -12.29
CA GLY A 63 6.55 31.81 -12.91
C GLY A 63 6.33 31.68 -14.43
N ARG A 64 6.49 30.47 -14.99
CA ARG A 64 6.29 30.12 -16.41
C ARG A 64 5.81 28.68 -16.52
N ALA A 65 5.30 28.31 -17.70
CA ALA A 65 4.98 26.90 -17.98
C ALA A 65 6.25 26.03 -17.84
N PRO A 66 6.14 24.83 -17.23
CA PRO A 66 7.23 23.87 -17.13
C PRO A 66 7.56 23.28 -18.50
N THR A 67 8.82 22.90 -18.67
CA THR A 67 9.25 22.07 -19.80
C THR A 67 8.84 20.61 -19.56
N GLU A 68 8.78 19.80 -20.63
CA GLU A 68 8.47 18.37 -20.51
C GLU A 68 9.41 17.63 -19.54
N ALA A 69 10.71 17.99 -19.56
CA ALA A 69 11.70 17.39 -18.66
C ALA A 69 11.49 17.77 -17.19
N GLU A 70 11.10 19.02 -16.92
CA GLU A 70 10.77 19.48 -15.57
C GLU A 70 9.51 18.80 -15.04
N LEU A 71 8.50 18.64 -15.91
CA LEU A 71 7.26 17.95 -15.57
C LEU A 71 7.50 16.43 -15.33
N ASP A 72 8.28 15.76 -16.17
CA ASP A 72 8.64 14.34 -15.99
C ASP A 72 9.42 14.14 -14.68
N ALA A 73 10.36 15.02 -14.36
CA ALA A 73 11.10 14.97 -13.09
C ALA A 73 10.16 15.13 -11.89
N SER A 74 9.21 16.06 -11.95
CA SER A 74 8.21 16.25 -10.88
C SER A 74 7.27 15.06 -10.75
N LEU A 75 6.87 14.45 -11.86
CA LEU A 75 6.02 13.26 -11.88
C LEU A 75 6.72 12.04 -11.27
N ARG A 76 8.01 11.85 -11.55
CA ARG A 76 8.84 10.81 -10.91
C ARG A 76 8.96 11.02 -9.41
N ALA A 77 9.27 12.25 -8.98
CA ALA A 77 9.36 12.58 -7.57
C ALA A 77 8.03 12.32 -6.84
N TRP A 78 6.91 12.73 -7.45
CA TRP A 78 5.58 12.44 -6.92
C TRP A 78 5.30 10.94 -6.83
N ALA A 79 5.69 10.15 -7.84
CA ALA A 79 5.50 8.70 -7.82
C ALA A 79 6.35 8.03 -6.73
N ASP A 80 7.56 8.50 -6.49
CA ASP A 80 8.41 8.02 -5.39
C ASP A 80 7.79 8.33 -4.03
N ASP A 81 7.26 9.53 -3.84
CA ASP A 81 6.54 9.93 -2.63
C ASP A 81 5.29 9.06 -2.40
N GLU A 82 4.50 8.82 -3.45
CA GLU A 82 3.29 7.98 -3.37
C GLU A 82 3.63 6.52 -3.05
N MET A 83 4.73 6.01 -3.61
CA MET A 83 5.26 4.69 -3.28
C MET A 83 5.59 4.59 -1.78
N LEU A 84 6.34 5.56 -1.26
CA LEU A 84 6.73 5.61 0.15
C LEU A 84 5.52 5.79 1.08
N TYR A 85 4.55 6.62 0.68
CA TYR A 85 3.32 6.86 1.44
C TYR A 85 2.49 5.58 1.60
N ARG A 86 2.24 4.85 0.51
CA ARG A 86 1.51 3.58 0.54
C ARG A 86 2.20 2.56 1.42
N GLU A 87 3.52 2.50 1.33
CA GLU A 87 4.32 1.56 2.09
C GLU A 87 4.34 1.90 3.59
N ALA A 88 4.43 3.19 3.94
CA ALA A 88 4.33 3.66 5.32
C ALA A 88 2.96 3.32 5.94
N ARG A 89 1.87 3.47 5.17
CA ARG A 89 0.51 3.07 5.56
C ARG A 89 0.38 1.56 5.73
N ALA A 90 0.96 0.76 4.82
CA ALA A 90 0.96 -0.70 4.92
C ALA A 90 1.67 -1.19 6.19
N ARG A 91 2.76 -0.51 6.59
CA ARG A 91 3.48 -0.75 7.85
C ARG A 91 2.82 -0.12 9.09
N GLY A 92 1.72 0.61 8.92
CA GLY A 92 0.98 1.23 10.02
C GLY A 92 1.75 2.36 10.74
N LEU A 93 2.71 3.00 10.07
CA LEU A 93 3.52 4.07 10.67
C LEU A 93 2.69 5.31 11.04
N ASP A 94 1.48 5.44 10.51
CA ASP A 94 0.52 6.50 10.79
C ASP A 94 -0.25 6.32 12.12
N ARG A 95 -0.33 5.10 12.66
CA ARG A 95 -1.27 4.77 13.76
C ARG A 95 -0.75 5.17 15.15
N SER A 96 0.56 5.08 15.35
CA SER A 96 1.19 5.26 16.67
C SER A 96 2.06 6.51 16.77
N ASP A 97 2.12 7.33 15.72
CA ASP A 97 2.95 8.53 15.70
C ASP A 97 2.16 9.77 16.19
N PRO A 98 2.53 10.38 17.33
CA PRO A 98 1.85 11.55 17.87
C PRO A 98 1.90 12.77 16.94
N ILE A 99 2.96 12.91 16.13
CA ILE A 99 3.12 14.01 15.17
C ILE A 99 2.12 13.85 14.03
N ILE A 100 2.00 12.65 13.46
CA ILE A 100 1.02 12.37 12.39
C ILE A 100 -0.40 12.61 12.90
N ARG A 101 -0.74 12.08 14.09
CA ARG A 101 -2.06 12.30 14.71
C ARG A 101 -2.36 13.79 14.91
N ARG A 102 -1.39 14.55 15.40
CA ARG A 102 -1.53 16.01 15.59
C ARG A 102 -1.76 16.73 14.26
N ARG A 103 -0.98 16.42 13.22
CA ARG A 103 -1.11 17.05 11.90
C ARG A 103 -2.47 16.78 11.25
N LEU A 104 -2.97 15.55 11.35
CA LEU A 104 -4.31 15.21 10.84
C LEU A 104 -5.41 15.95 11.60
N THR A 105 -5.30 16.03 12.93
CA THR A 105 -6.24 16.78 13.77
C THR A 105 -6.26 18.27 13.38
N GLN A 106 -5.09 18.89 13.24
CA GLN A 106 -4.98 20.29 12.81
C GLN A 106 -5.57 20.53 11.43
N LYS A 107 -5.33 19.61 10.48
CA LYS A 107 -5.89 19.71 9.13
C LYS A 107 -7.42 19.63 9.14
N MET A 108 -8.00 18.76 9.98
CA MET A 108 -9.44 18.69 10.14
C MET A 108 -10.03 19.94 10.80
N GLN A 109 -9.37 20.48 11.82
CA GLN A 109 -9.79 21.74 12.46
C GLN A 109 -9.85 22.88 11.44
N PHE A 110 -8.83 23.03 10.60
CA PHE A 110 -8.79 24.03 9.53
C PHE A 110 -9.95 23.89 8.53
N LEU A 111 -10.27 22.66 8.11
CA LEU A 111 -11.40 22.43 7.19
C LEU A 111 -12.76 22.78 7.81
N LEU A 112 -12.91 22.56 9.11
CA LEU A 112 -14.14 22.89 9.82
C LEU A 112 -14.30 24.41 10.00
N GLU A 113 -13.20 25.13 10.21
CA GLU A 113 -13.22 26.61 10.26
C GLU A 113 -13.80 27.23 8.97
N ASP A 114 -13.50 26.64 7.81
CA ASP A 114 -14.02 27.11 6.50
C ASP A 114 -15.50 26.73 6.25
N THR A 115 -16.07 25.76 6.97
CA THR A 115 -17.36 25.11 6.61
C THR A 115 -18.45 25.24 7.68
N ALA A 116 -18.48 26.36 8.43
CA ALA A 116 -19.42 26.63 9.54
C ALA A 116 -19.09 25.99 10.91
N GLY A 117 -17.83 25.60 11.13
CA GLY A 117 -17.15 25.45 12.42
C GLY A 117 -17.91 24.75 13.55
N VAL A 118 -18.77 25.50 14.24
CA VAL A 118 -19.50 25.05 15.44
C VAL A 118 -20.50 23.94 15.12
N GLU A 119 -21.32 24.09 14.08
CA GLU A 119 -22.35 23.11 13.72
C GLU A 119 -21.72 21.76 13.31
N ALA A 120 -20.63 21.83 12.53
CA ALA A 120 -19.91 20.65 12.09
C ALA A 120 -19.16 19.94 13.24
N MET A 121 -18.69 20.69 14.25
CA MET A 121 -18.10 20.11 15.46
C MET A 121 -19.13 19.41 16.35
N ASP A 122 -20.34 19.95 16.46
CA ASP A 122 -21.43 19.32 17.21
C ASP A 122 -21.92 18.04 16.51
N GLU A 123 -22.05 18.03 15.18
CA GLU A 123 -22.37 16.82 14.41
C GLU A 123 -21.32 15.71 14.61
N LEU A 124 -20.03 16.08 14.68
CA LEU A 124 -18.97 15.13 14.98
C LEU A 124 -19.11 14.57 16.41
N ARG A 125 -19.44 15.39 17.40
CA ARG A 125 -19.64 14.93 18.78
C ARG A 125 -20.80 13.95 18.89
N ASP A 126 -21.88 14.17 18.15
CA ASP A 126 -23.03 13.27 18.12
C ASP A 126 -22.71 11.92 17.45
N ARG A 127 -21.70 11.88 16.56
CA ARG A 127 -21.30 10.66 15.84
C ARG A 127 -20.36 9.75 16.62
N TYR A 128 -19.60 10.29 17.57
CA TYR A 128 -18.56 9.55 18.28
C TYR A 128 -18.89 9.45 19.78
N GLU A 129 -19.13 8.23 20.25
CA GLU A 129 -19.23 7.96 21.68
C GLU A 129 -17.82 7.93 22.31
N VAL A 130 -17.62 8.73 23.37
CA VAL A 130 -16.36 8.75 24.13
C VAL A 130 -16.52 7.91 25.39
N VAL A 131 -15.90 6.74 25.40
CA VAL A 131 -15.80 5.88 26.59
C VAL A 131 -14.43 6.08 27.21
N ILE A 132 -14.39 6.57 28.45
CA ILE A 132 -13.16 6.70 29.24
C ILE A 132 -13.11 5.51 30.18
N GLU A 133 -12.21 4.55 29.92
CA GLU A 133 -11.98 3.43 30.83
C GLU A 133 -11.27 3.94 32.09
N GLU A 134 -11.83 3.68 33.27
CA GLU A 134 -11.17 3.99 34.53
C GLU A 134 -9.97 3.04 34.74
N PRO A 135 -8.81 3.56 35.20
CA PRO A 135 -7.65 2.73 35.46
C PRO A 135 -7.94 1.73 36.58
N ARG A 136 -7.67 0.44 36.31
CA ARG A 136 -7.76 -0.66 37.28
C ARG A 136 -6.65 -0.62 38.33
#